data_AF-A0A2I0WP04-F1
#
_entry.id   AF-A0A2I0WP04-F1
#
_cell.length_a   1.000
_cell.length_b   1.000
_cell.length_c   1.000
_cell.angle_alpha   90.00
_cell.angle_beta   90.00
_cell.angle_gamma   90.00
#
_symmetry.space_group_name_H-M   'P 1'
#
loop_
_entity.id
_entity.type
_entity.pdbx_description
1 polymer ?
#
loop_
_entity_poly.entity_id
_entity_poly.type
_entity_poly.pdbx_seq_one_letter_code
_entity_poly.pdbx_strand_id
1 'polypeptide(L)'
;MSRTDDGHHTFLHFGNPFKMIFSRGPHFSPKLLALLNNFELMVATSLTNLKPNDLSEILTLSWMRQAIESLSEIHTNIKGLITDLQFPVLESCVYVKLK
;
A
#
# COMPACT_ATOMS: atom_id res chain seq x y z
N MET A 1 -25.66 38.57 17.03
CA MET A 1 -24.23 38.36 16.77
C MET A 1 -24.02 36.88 16.47
N SER A 2 -23.83 36.56 15.19
CA SER A 2 -23.54 35.20 14.71
C SER A 2 -22.07 34.86 14.99
N ARG A 3 -21.82 33.81 15.76
CA ARG A 3 -20.48 33.28 16.03
C ARG A 3 -19.82 32.86 14.71
N THR A 4 -18.62 33.37 14.46
CA THR A 4 -17.70 32.82 13.46
C THR A 4 -17.23 31.48 13.99
N ASP A 5 -17.77 30.41 13.43
CA ASP A 5 -17.25 29.06 13.63
C ASP A 5 -15.91 29.00 12.89
N ASP A 6 -14.82 29.09 13.64
CA ASP A 6 -13.48 28.84 13.14
C ASP A 6 -13.45 27.36 12.76
N GLY A 7 -13.71 27.11 11.47
CA GLY A 7 -13.74 25.81 10.86
C GLY A 7 -12.40 25.10 11.05
N HIS A 8 -12.24 24.47 12.20
CA HIS A 8 -11.43 23.29 12.35
C HIS A 8 -12.04 22.25 11.42
N HIS A 9 -11.60 22.29 10.16
CA HIS A 9 -11.73 21.19 9.23
C HIS A 9 -11.05 19.99 9.89
N THR A 10 -11.81 19.31 10.72
CA THR A 10 -11.50 18.00 11.25
C THR A 10 -11.59 17.13 10.01
N PHE A 11 -10.50 17.06 9.26
CA PHE A 11 -10.38 16.22 8.07
C PHE A 11 -10.65 14.81 8.57
N LEU A 12 -11.89 14.36 8.39
CA LEU A 12 -12.25 12.98 8.58
C LEU A 12 -11.25 12.17 7.75
N HIS A 13 -10.46 11.31 8.41
CA HIS A 13 -9.46 10.43 7.81
C HIS A 13 -10.09 9.33 6.93
N PHE A 14 -11.19 9.61 6.24
CA PHE A 14 -11.81 8.78 5.21
C PHE A 14 -11.18 9.00 3.82
N GLY A 15 -10.03 9.69 3.76
CA GLY A 15 -9.22 9.80 2.56
C GLY A 15 -8.25 8.64 2.43
N ASN A 16 -7.93 8.26 1.18
CA ASN A 16 -6.92 7.25 0.89
C ASN A 16 -5.62 7.56 1.70
N PRO A 17 -5.18 6.68 2.61
CA PRO A 17 -4.05 6.95 3.49
C PRO A 17 -2.74 7.09 2.69
N PHE A 18 -2.63 6.45 1.52
CA PHE A 18 -1.53 6.68 0.58
C PHE A 18 -1.53 8.12 0.06
N LYS A 19 -2.70 8.70 -0.25
CA LYS A 19 -2.75 10.12 -0.61
C LYS A 19 -2.24 10.99 0.53
N MET A 20 -2.54 10.69 1.78
CA MET A 20 -2.07 11.50 2.92
C MET A 20 -0.54 11.42 3.10
N ILE A 21 0.06 10.24 2.94
CA ILE A 21 1.52 10.06 3.02
C ILE A 21 2.22 10.69 1.82
N PHE A 22 1.62 10.60 0.62
CA PHE A 22 2.24 11.03 -0.63
C PHE A 22 1.86 12.47 -1.07
N SER A 23 0.87 13.12 -0.46
CA SER A 23 0.40 14.47 -0.85
C SER A 23 1.32 15.61 -0.42
N ARG A 24 2.34 15.34 0.41
CA ARG A 24 3.24 16.38 0.96
C ARG A 24 4.45 16.73 0.08
N GLY A 25 4.51 16.27 -1.16
CA GLY A 25 5.63 16.54 -2.06
C GLY A 25 6.87 15.68 -1.74
N PRO A 26 7.98 15.83 -2.48
CA PRO A 26 9.04 14.83 -2.65
C PRO A 26 9.96 14.63 -1.43
N HIS A 27 9.60 15.14 -0.25
CA HIS A 27 10.38 14.97 0.97
C HIS A 27 9.99 13.69 1.70
N PHE A 28 10.20 12.54 1.06
CA PHE A 28 10.24 11.28 1.79
C PHE A 28 11.51 11.25 2.64
N SER A 29 11.41 10.73 3.86
CA SER A 29 12.62 10.43 4.62
C SER A 29 13.48 9.45 3.81
N PRO A 30 14.82 9.55 3.83
CA PRO A 30 15.69 8.63 3.11
C PRO A 30 15.39 7.16 3.41
N LYS A 31 14.97 6.87 4.65
CA LYS A 31 14.55 5.53 5.09
C LYS A 31 13.27 5.06 4.38
N LEU A 32 12.27 5.93 4.27
CA LEU A 32 11.02 5.64 3.55
C LEU A 32 11.28 5.43 2.06
N LEU A 33 12.13 6.26 1.46
CA LEU A 33 12.49 6.17 0.05
C LEU A 33 13.24 4.86 -0.25
N ALA A 34 14.18 4.46 0.60
CA ALA A 34 14.84 3.16 0.50
C ALA A 34 13.86 1.99 0.60
N LEU A 35 12.88 2.09 1.50
CA LEU A 35 11.87 1.06 1.70
C LEU A 35 10.95 0.90 0.48
N LEU A 36 10.49 2.01 -0.08
CA LEU A 36 9.68 2.03 -1.31
C LEU A 36 10.47 1.50 -2.52
N ASN A 37 11.73 1.92 -2.68
CA ASN A 37 12.60 1.42 -3.75
C ASN A 37 12.82 -0.10 -3.64
N ASN A 38 13.04 -0.61 -2.43
CA ASN A 38 13.19 -2.06 -2.21
C ASN A 38 11.91 -2.82 -2.58
N PHE A 39 10.75 -2.29 -2.16
CA PHE A 39 9.45 -2.86 -2.52
C PHE A 39 9.22 -2.85 -4.04
N GLU A 40 9.48 -1.72 -4.70
CA GLU A 40 9.34 -1.58 -6.16
C GLU A 40 10.25 -2.57 -6.90
N LEU A 41 11.51 -2.72 -6.47
CA LEU A 41 12.43 -3.69 -7.03
C LEU A 41 11.91 -5.13 -6.89
N MET A 42 11.45 -5.52 -5.70
CA MET A 42 10.91 -6.88 -5.49
C MET A 42 9.68 -7.15 -6.36
N VAL A 43 8.76 -6.18 -6.44
CA VAL A 43 7.54 -6.31 -7.27
C VAL A 43 7.89 -6.37 -8.75
N ALA A 44 8.81 -5.52 -9.22
CA ALA A 44 9.29 -5.55 -10.60
C ALA A 44 9.89 -6.92 -10.94
N THR A 45 10.73 -7.46 -10.05
CA THR A 45 11.37 -8.77 -10.24
C THR A 45 10.32 -9.90 -10.29
N SER A 46 9.34 -9.85 -9.40
CA SER A 46 8.23 -10.83 -9.36
C SER A 46 7.38 -10.78 -10.64
N LEU A 47 7.09 -9.57 -11.14
CA LEU A 47 6.35 -9.35 -12.38
C LEU A 47 7.13 -9.77 -13.63
N THR A 48 8.45 -9.54 -13.66
CA THR A 48 9.29 -10.02 -14.76
C THR A 48 9.30 -11.54 -14.82
N ASN A 49 9.34 -12.20 -13.65
CA ASN A 49 9.27 -13.66 -13.57
C ASN A 49 7.88 -14.21 -13.94
N LEU A 50 6.84 -13.39 -13.80
CA LEU A 50 5.48 -13.76 -14.18
C LEU A 50 5.24 -13.72 -15.69
N LYS A 51 6.03 -12.93 -16.43
CA LYS A 51 5.83 -12.73 -17.86
C LYS A 51 6.08 -14.05 -18.61
N PRO A 52 5.05 -14.64 -19.25
CA PRO A 52 5.24 -15.84 -20.05
C PRO A 52 6.10 -15.53 -21.28
N ASN A 53 6.95 -16.48 -21.68
CA ASN A 53 7.76 -16.32 -22.90
C ASN A 53 6.92 -16.55 -24.15
N ASP A 54 5.91 -17.43 -24.05
CA ASP A 54 4.95 -17.70 -25.10
C ASP A 54 3.52 -17.72 -24.54
N LEU A 55 2.55 -17.28 -25.34
CA LEU A 55 1.13 -17.21 -24.96
C LEU A 55 0.55 -18.61 -24.71
N SER A 56 1.15 -19.65 -25.30
CA SER A 56 0.76 -21.05 -25.08
C SER A 56 1.09 -21.54 -23.66
N GLU A 57 2.10 -20.95 -23.01
CA GLU A 57 2.54 -21.32 -21.65
C GLU A 57 1.55 -20.86 -20.57
N ILE A 58 0.73 -19.84 -20.85
CA ILE A 58 -0.23 -19.24 -19.89
C ILE A 58 -1.23 -20.28 -19.36
N LEU A 59 -1.60 -21.25 -20.19
CA LEU A 59 -2.55 -22.31 -19.83
C LEU A 59 -1.88 -23.53 -19.19
N THR A 60 -0.55 -23.52 -19.03
CA THR A 60 0.15 -24.61 -18.36
C THR A 60 -0.01 -24.52 -16.85
N LEU A 61 -0.20 -25.67 -16.20
CA LEU A 61 -0.31 -25.75 -14.74
C LEU A 61 0.96 -25.19 -14.05
N SER A 62 2.12 -25.36 -14.67
CA SER A 62 3.39 -24.79 -14.19
C SER A 62 3.35 -23.27 -14.13
N TRP A 63 2.90 -22.62 -15.21
CA TRP A 63 2.79 -21.16 -15.23
C TRP A 63 1.73 -20.66 -14.26
N MET A 64 0.56 -21.31 -14.20
CA MET A 64 -0.49 -20.95 -13.24
C MET A 64 0.00 -21.05 -11.78
N ARG A 65 0.76 -22.11 -11.45
CA ARG A 65 1.31 -22.28 -10.11
C ARG A 65 2.31 -21.17 -9.79
N GLN A 66 3.25 -20.91 -10.70
CA GLN A 66 4.20 -19.81 -10.57
C GLN A 66 3.49 -18.45 -10.45
N ALA A 67 2.38 -18.26 -11.17
CA ALA A 67 1.58 -17.05 -11.08
C ALA A 67 0.93 -16.84 -9.72
N ILE A 68 0.37 -17.90 -9.15
CA ILE A 68 -0.21 -17.87 -7.80
C ILE A 68 0.88 -17.64 -6.74
N GLU A 69 2.03 -18.30 -6.88
CA GLU A 69 3.19 -18.11 -5.99
C GLU A 69 3.67 -16.64 -6.03
N SER A 70 3.92 -16.08 -7.23
CA SER A 70 4.32 -14.68 -7.39
C SER A 70 3.28 -13.70 -6.84
N LEU A 71 1.98 -13.95 -7.07
CA LEU A 71 0.92 -13.09 -6.54
C LEU A 71 0.85 -13.13 -5.01
N SER A 72 1.03 -14.31 -4.40
CA SER A 72 1.07 -14.47 -2.94
C SER A 72 2.30 -13.79 -2.33
N GLU A 73 3.43 -13.83 -3.02
CA GLU A 73 4.65 -13.13 -2.62
C GLU A 73 4.43 -11.61 -2.63
N ILE A 74 3.89 -11.07 -3.74
CA ILE A 74 3.53 -9.65 -3.85
C ILE A 74 2.56 -9.23 -2.74
N HIS A 75 1.53 -10.04 -2.46
CA HIS A 75 0.59 -9.76 -1.38
C HIS A 75 1.28 -9.71 0.00
N THR A 76 2.21 -10.63 0.26
CA THR A 76 2.99 -10.65 1.51
C THR A 76 3.89 -9.42 1.61
N ASN A 77 4.53 -9.03 0.51
CA ASN A 77 5.36 -7.83 0.43
C ASN A 77 4.55 -6.55 0.66
N ILE A 78 3.33 -6.47 0.12
CA ILE A 78 2.40 -5.35 0.38
C ILE A 78 2.04 -5.30 1.87
N LYS A 79 1.76 -6.44 2.50
CA LYS A 79 1.47 -6.50 3.94
C LYS A 79 2.67 -6.05 4.78
N GLY A 80 3.88 -6.45 4.39
CA GLY A 80 5.13 -5.97 4.99
C GLY A 80 5.27 -4.45 4.87
N LEU A 81 5.12 -3.93 3.64
CA LEU A 81 5.13 -2.49 3.35
C LEU A 81 4.11 -1.72 4.20
N ILE A 82 2.88 -2.21 4.33
CA ILE A 82 1.85 -1.57 5.16
C ILE A 82 2.26 -1.50 6.64
N THR A 83 2.88 -2.57 7.14
CA THR A 83 3.37 -2.67 8.52
C THR A 83 4.54 -1.71 8.75
N ASP A 84 5.50 -1.67 7.82
CA ASP A 84 6.69 -0.83 7.91
C ASP A 84 6.37 0.66 7.77
N LEU A 85 5.37 0.99 6.95
CA LEU A 85 4.83 2.34 6.82
C LEU A 85 4.03 2.77 8.05
N GLN A 86 3.76 1.85 8.99
CA GLN A 86 2.92 2.07 10.16
C GLN A 86 1.62 2.77 9.77
N PHE A 87 1.03 2.37 8.63
CA PHE A 87 -0.29 2.86 8.30
C PHE A 87 -1.17 2.56 9.50
N PRO A 88 -1.98 3.53 9.97
CA PRO A 88 -3.03 3.20 10.91
C PRO A 88 -3.93 2.21 10.18
N VAL A 89 -3.73 0.91 10.43
CA VAL A 89 -4.79 -0.08 10.29
C VAL A 89 -5.88 0.53 11.17
N LEU A 90 -6.98 0.96 10.55
CA LEU A 90 -8.07 1.65 11.23
C LEU A 90 -8.76 0.68 12.22
N GLU A 91 -8.06 0.25 13.27
CA GLU A 91 -8.62 -0.33 14.48
C GLU A 91 -9.00 0.78 15.49
N SER A 92 -8.91 2.05 15.08
CA SER A 92 -9.33 3.19 15.90
C SER A 92 -10.83 3.52 15.80
N CYS A 93 -11.62 2.78 15.02
CA CYS A 93 -13.08 2.93 15.01
C CYS A 93 -13.80 2.32 16.23
N VAL A 94 -13.12 1.63 17.15
CA VAL A 94 -13.79 0.94 18.28
C VAL A 94 -13.78 1.73 19.59
N TYR A 95 -12.99 2.80 19.74
CA TYR A 95 -12.81 3.46 21.06
C TYR A 95 -13.28 4.92 21.19
N VAL A 96 -14.13 5.42 20.29
CA VAL A 96 -14.78 6.74 20.47
C VAL A 96 -16.29 6.58 20.56
N LYS A 97 -16.75 5.73 21.47
CA LYS A 97 -18.15 5.69 21.89
C LYS A 97 -18.28 5.25 23.34
N LEU A 98 -17.68 6.00 24.28
CA LEU A 98 -18.07 5.95 25.70
C LEU A 98 -17.39 7.12 26.45
N LYS A 99 -17.94 8.33 26.28
CA LYS A 99 -18.14 9.26 27.38
C LYS A 99 -19.28 10.20 27.07
#